data_AF-A0A5M5C311-F1
#
_entry.id   AF-A0A5M5C311-F1
#
_cell.length_a   1.000
_cell.length_b   1.000
_cell.length_c   1.000
_cell.angle_alpha   90.00
_cell.angle_beta   90.00
_cell.angle_gamma   90.00
#
_symmetry.space_group_name_H-M   'P 1'
#
loop_
_entity.id
_entity.type
_entity.pdbx_description
1 polymer ?
#
loop_
_entity_poly.entity_id
_entity_poly.type
_entity_poly.pdbx_seq_one_letter_code
_entity_poly.pdbx_strand_id
1 'polypeptide(L)'
;MEGLSMKSSRLLWGVIILLFGCLAACKKEKPQSPIPDSLSSLQELFHPAYQINADSIHQMIRICLNENPVTPWDSVLLAHYQEKDEFFWLNDSLISDKPAVQVADSMLFWLGNISQHGVNPNLYPVDSIREELQQIRTLKLREGKTMNRLLADVEYQLTAAYLSYVCQLKFGFLPPERRWNDSNDHIPLKQCDVKFAMAALDSLRANPNAAFHRAQPASPLYHKMQEELVRVNGWGVTDTTDYYRDRLLVNME
;
A
#
# COMPACT_ATOMS: atom_id res chain seq x y z
N MET A 1 -17.09 70.56 -61.54
CA MET A 1 -16.61 69.28 -60.97
C MET A 1 -16.34 69.43 -59.48
N GLU A 2 -17.36 69.80 -58.66
CA GLU A 2 -17.16 70.09 -57.23
C GLU A 2 -17.97 69.18 -56.29
N GLY A 3 -18.88 68.35 -56.82
CA GLY A 3 -19.75 67.48 -56.01
C GLY A 3 -19.16 66.15 -55.56
N LEU A 4 -17.97 65.75 -56.06
CA LEU A 4 -17.37 64.43 -55.79
C LEU A 4 -16.31 64.45 -54.67
N SER A 5 -15.75 65.61 -54.33
CA SER A 5 -14.67 65.73 -53.32
C SER A 5 -15.19 65.70 -51.87
N MET A 6 -16.34 66.31 -51.60
CA MET A 6 -16.92 66.39 -50.24
C MET A 6 -17.45 65.05 -49.69
N LYS A 7 -17.84 64.11 -50.56
CA LYS A 7 -18.39 62.81 -50.13
C LYS A 7 -17.28 61.83 -49.71
N SER A 8 -16.14 61.89 -50.39
CA SER A 8 -14.93 61.14 -50.06
C SER A 8 -14.34 61.53 -48.70
N SER A 9 -14.26 62.83 -48.40
CA SER A 9 -13.74 63.32 -47.11
C SER A 9 -14.59 62.92 -45.90
N ARG A 10 -15.92 62.84 -46.06
CA ARG A 10 -16.84 62.41 -44.98
C ARG A 10 -16.80 60.90 -44.76
N LEU A 11 -16.60 60.11 -45.83
CA LEU A 11 -16.38 58.66 -45.75
C LEU A 11 -15.04 58.34 -45.09
N LEU A 12 -13.97 59.07 -45.44
CA LEU A 12 -12.65 58.93 -44.81
C LEU A 12 -12.68 59.24 -43.31
N TRP A 13 -13.36 60.33 -42.90
CA TRP A 13 -13.56 60.64 -41.49
C TRP A 13 -14.39 59.58 -40.76
N GLY A 14 -15.43 59.04 -41.40
CA GLY A 14 -16.21 57.93 -40.87
C GLY A 14 -15.38 56.67 -40.63
N VAL A 15 -14.49 56.32 -41.58
CA VAL A 15 -13.60 55.16 -41.47
C VAL A 15 -12.53 55.38 -40.39
N ILE A 16 -11.98 56.58 -40.25
CA ILE A 16 -11.01 56.91 -39.20
C ILE A 16 -11.64 56.85 -37.80
N ILE A 17 -12.87 57.36 -37.64
CA ILE A 17 -13.61 57.27 -36.37
C ILE A 17 -13.94 55.81 -36.04
N LEU A 18 -14.31 55.00 -37.04
CA LEU A 18 -14.57 53.58 -36.87
C LEU A 18 -13.30 52.82 -36.44
N LEU A 19 -12.15 53.11 -37.06
CA LEU A 19 -10.85 52.52 -36.71
C LEU A 19 -10.40 52.90 -35.29
N PHE A 20 -10.57 54.16 -34.87
CA PHE A 20 -10.27 54.59 -33.50
C PHE A 20 -11.25 53.99 -32.47
N GLY A 21 -12.52 53.83 -32.82
CA GLY A 21 -13.51 53.13 -32.00
C GLY A 21 -13.19 51.64 -31.81
N CYS A 22 -12.71 50.97 -32.86
CA CYS A 22 -12.25 49.58 -32.78
C CYS A 22 -10.97 49.42 -31.94
N LEU A 23 -10.04 50.40 -31.97
CA LEU A 23 -8.85 50.39 -31.12
C LEU A 23 -9.15 50.69 -29.65
N ALA A 24 -10.18 51.50 -29.36
CA ALA A 24 -10.65 51.76 -27.99
C ALA A 24 -11.47 50.60 -27.39
N ALA A 25 -11.94 49.65 -28.21
CA ALA A 25 -12.65 48.46 -27.78
C ALA A 25 -11.71 47.32 -27.33
N CYS A 26 -10.39 47.48 -27.46
CA CYS A 26 -9.41 46.62 -26.78
C CYS A 26 -9.41 46.94 -25.27
N LYS A 27 -10.49 46.52 -24.59
CA LYS A 27 -10.45 46.32 -23.15
C LYS A 27 -9.36 45.27 -22.91
N LYS A 28 -8.29 45.67 -22.23
CA LYS A 28 -7.26 44.75 -21.74
C LYS A 28 -8.00 43.67 -20.94
N GLU A 29 -8.13 42.48 -21.51
CA GLU A 29 -8.63 41.32 -20.76
C GLU A 29 -7.72 41.19 -19.55
N LYS A 30 -8.29 41.31 -18.34
CA LYS A 30 -7.59 40.87 -17.15
C LYS A 30 -7.30 39.39 -17.38
N PRO A 31 -6.05 38.92 -17.22
CA PRO A 31 -5.75 37.51 -17.39
C PRO A 31 -6.74 36.71 -16.55
N GLN A 32 -7.59 35.93 -17.22
CA GLN A 32 -8.52 35.03 -16.59
C GLN A 32 -7.69 33.86 -16.07
N SER A 33 -7.42 33.94 -14.77
CA SER A 33 -6.71 33.00 -13.89
C SER A 33 -5.48 33.69 -13.31
N PRO A 34 -5.50 34.01 -12.00
CA PRO A 34 -4.25 34.18 -11.30
C PRO A 34 -3.59 32.81 -11.34
N ILE A 35 -2.55 32.67 -12.16
CA ILE A 35 -1.56 31.63 -11.90
C ILE A 35 -1.08 31.93 -10.48
N PRO A 36 -1.29 31.01 -9.51
CA PRO A 36 -0.94 31.31 -8.14
C PRO A 36 0.56 31.60 -8.07
N ASP A 37 0.90 32.83 -7.66
CA ASP A 37 2.27 33.34 -7.64
C ASP A 37 3.15 32.66 -6.58
N SER A 38 2.54 31.80 -5.73
CA SER A 38 3.22 31.08 -4.66
C SER A 38 2.59 29.72 -4.35
N LEU A 39 3.38 28.76 -3.86
CA LEU A 39 2.85 27.49 -3.33
C LEU A 39 1.86 27.69 -2.18
N SER A 40 1.97 28.78 -1.42
CA SER A 40 1.04 29.12 -0.34
C SER A 40 -0.36 29.48 -0.83
N SER A 41 -0.49 30.04 -2.04
CA SER A 41 -1.81 30.30 -2.63
C SER A 41 -2.47 29.03 -3.19
N LEU A 42 -1.69 27.97 -3.41
CA LEU A 42 -2.21 26.63 -3.72
C LEU A 42 -2.64 25.85 -2.46
N GLN A 43 -2.12 26.17 -1.27
CA GLN A 43 -2.51 25.50 -0.01
C GLN A 43 -4.00 25.61 0.29
N GLU A 44 -4.63 26.74 -0.05
CA GLU A 44 -6.08 26.94 0.12
C GLU A 44 -6.93 26.03 -0.80
N LEU A 45 -6.34 25.50 -1.87
CA LEU A 45 -7.01 24.58 -2.80
C LEU A 45 -6.90 23.11 -2.38
N PHE A 46 -5.98 22.77 -1.47
CA PHE A 46 -5.83 21.40 -0.99
C PHE A 46 -6.79 21.12 0.16
N HIS A 47 -7.69 20.17 -0.06
CA HIS A 47 -8.57 19.69 0.99
C HIS A 47 -7.73 19.06 2.13
N PRO A 48 -7.85 19.48 3.40
CA PRO A 48 -6.96 19.07 4.50
C PRO A 48 -6.84 17.54 4.67
N ALA A 49 -7.91 16.80 4.37
CA ALA A 49 -7.90 15.34 4.43
C ALA A 49 -6.87 14.69 3.47
N TYR A 50 -6.42 15.38 2.43
CA TYR A 50 -5.43 14.88 1.46
C TYR A 50 -4.01 15.41 1.73
N GLN A 51 -3.82 16.24 2.76
CA GLN A 51 -2.50 16.76 3.10
C GLN A 51 -1.63 15.65 3.68
N ILE A 52 -0.57 15.30 2.96
CA ILE A 52 0.38 14.27 3.39
C ILE A 52 1.43 14.87 4.35
N ASN A 53 1.65 14.23 5.48
CA ASN A 53 2.67 14.61 6.46
C ASN A 53 3.32 13.33 7.06
N ALA A 54 4.62 13.16 6.85
CA ALA A 54 5.36 11.98 7.28
C ALA A 54 5.34 11.79 8.81
N ASP A 55 5.52 12.86 9.59
CA ASP A 55 5.46 12.80 11.06
C ASP A 55 4.08 12.35 11.54
N SER A 56 3.01 12.83 10.89
CA SER A 56 1.64 12.43 11.19
C SER A 56 1.42 10.95 10.87
N ILE A 57 1.98 10.45 9.77
CA ILE A 57 1.93 9.04 9.40
C ILE A 57 2.69 8.20 10.44
N HIS A 58 3.92 8.56 10.79
CA HIS A 58 4.71 7.87 11.82
C HIS A 58 4.00 7.86 13.18
N GLN A 59 3.40 8.98 13.59
CA GLN A 59 2.62 9.04 14.82
C GLN A 59 1.42 8.10 14.78
N MET A 60 0.70 8.03 13.66
CA MET A 60 -0.43 7.11 13.48
C MET A 60 0.02 5.64 13.51
N ILE A 61 1.16 5.30 12.90
CA ILE A 61 1.74 3.96 12.97
C ILE A 61 2.09 3.61 14.42
N ARG A 62 2.74 4.53 15.15
CA ARG A 62 3.12 4.32 16.56
C ARG A 62 1.91 4.01 17.46
N ILE A 63 0.76 4.64 17.21
CA ILE A 63 -0.50 4.35 17.93
C ILE A 63 -0.97 2.90 17.71
N CYS A 64 -0.64 2.29 16.57
CA CYS A 64 -1.01 0.91 16.25
C CYS A 64 -0.01 -0.14 16.77
N LEU A 65 1.16 0.27 17.28
CA LEU A 65 2.17 -0.66 17.78
C LEU A 65 1.74 -1.26 19.12
N ASN A 66 1.96 -2.57 19.28
CA ASN A 66 1.79 -3.23 20.57
C ASN A 66 3.03 -2.98 21.43
N GLU A 67 2.85 -2.26 22.54
CA GLU A 67 3.94 -1.95 23.48
C GLU A 67 4.47 -3.19 24.23
N ASN A 68 3.71 -4.29 24.23
CA ASN A 68 4.09 -5.56 24.85
C ASN A 68 4.11 -6.67 23.78
N PRO A 69 5.13 -6.71 22.90
CA PRO A 69 5.19 -7.66 21.79
C PRO A 69 5.22 -9.10 22.31
N VAL A 70 4.36 -9.95 21.77
CA VAL A 70 4.25 -11.37 22.16
C VAL A 70 5.15 -12.25 21.30
N THR A 71 5.43 -11.82 20.08
CA THR A 71 6.23 -12.58 19.12
C THR A 71 7.53 -11.85 18.78
N PRO A 72 8.60 -12.58 18.38
CA PRO A 72 9.87 -11.94 18.00
C PRO A 72 9.75 -10.98 16.82
N TRP A 73 8.83 -11.23 15.88
CA TRP A 73 8.58 -10.29 14.79
C TRP A 73 7.81 -9.06 15.23
N ASP A 74 6.91 -9.14 16.21
CA ASP A 74 6.27 -7.94 16.79
C ASP A 74 7.32 -7.05 17.48
N SER A 75 8.31 -7.66 18.15
CA SER A 75 9.43 -6.91 18.75
C SER A 75 10.25 -6.18 17.69
N VAL A 76 10.53 -6.83 16.55
CA VAL A 76 11.25 -6.20 15.43
C VAL A 76 10.42 -5.10 14.77
N LEU A 77 9.12 -5.30 14.60
CA LEU A 77 8.19 -4.29 14.07
C LEU A 77 8.16 -3.04 14.96
N LEU A 78 8.04 -3.25 16.28
CA LEU A 78 8.07 -2.19 17.29
C LEU A 78 9.38 -1.41 17.22
N ALA A 79 10.52 -2.11 17.28
CA ALA A 79 11.84 -1.49 17.22
C ALA A 79 12.04 -0.71 15.91
N HIS A 80 11.60 -1.25 14.76
CA HIS A 80 11.70 -0.56 13.47
C HIS A 80 11.00 0.79 13.50
N TYR A 81 9.72 0.86 13.87
CA TYR A 81 8.97 2.14 13.82
C TYR A 81 9.18 3.06 15.02
N GLN A 82 9.83 2.58 16.10
CA GLN A 82 10.29 3.43 17.20
C GLN A 82 11.65 4.05 16.92
N GLU A 83 12.58 3.31 16.31
CA GLU A 83 13.99 3.73 16.16
C GLU A 83 14.33 4.21 14.75
N LYS A 84 13.66 3.70 13.71
CA LYS A 84 13.94 3.99 12.31
C LYS A 84 12.78 4.77 11.68
N ASP A 85 13.13 5.90 11.09
CA ASP A 85 12.18 6.81 10.44
C ASP A 85 12.04 6.50 8.94
N GLU A 86 11.88 5.22 8.60
CA GLU A 86 11.85 4.73 7.22
C GLU A 86 10.58 3.93 6.94
N PHE A 87 9.94 4.22 5.81
CA PHE A 87 8.83 3.46 5.26
C PHE A 87 9.30 2.41 4.25
N PHE A 88 8.74 1.21 4.31
CA PHE A 88 9.00 0.13 3.35
C PHE A 88 8.12 0.25 2.10
N TRP A 89 6.84 0.61 2.27
CA TRP A 89 5.83 0.58 1.22
C TRP A 89 5.51 2.00 0.74
N LEU A 90 5.60 2.98 1.63
CA LEU A 90 5.46 4.41 1.34
C LEU A 90 6.81 5.08 0.97
N ASN A 91 7.63 4.48 0.11
CA ASN A 91 8.79 5.20 -0.43
C ASN A 91 8.33 6.18 -1.54
N ASP A 92 9.21 7.10 -2.00
CA ASP A 92 9.04 8.26 -2.94
C ASP A 92 8.10 8.08 -4.16
N SER A 93 7.60 6.88 -4.41
CA SER A 93 6.76 6.43 -5.50
C SER A 93 5.25 6.52 -5.27
N LEU A 94 4.75 7.08 -4.16
CA LEU A 94 3.35 7.57 -4.15
C LEU A 94 3.13 8.66 -5.22
N ILE A 95 4.21 9.28 -5.74
CA ILE A 95 4.22 10.34 -6.75
C ILE A 95 5.19 10.03 -7.94
N SER A 96 5.89 8.89 -7.96
CA SER A 96 6.89 8.56 -8.99
C SER A 96 6.55 7.29 -9.79
N ASP A 97 6.83 7.31 -11.10
CA ASP A 97 6.67 6.25 -12.11
C ASP A 97 7.46 4.93 -11.84
N LYS A 98 7.99 4.73 -10.63
CA LYS A 98 8.69 3.50 -10.22
C LYS A 98 7.75 2.51 -9.50
N PRO A 99 8.08 1.21 -9.43
CA PRO A 99 7.11 0.16 -9.14
C PRO A 99 6.86 -0.12 -7.64
N ALA A 100 6.79 0.87 -6.74
CA ALA A 100 6.47 0.60 -5.32
C ALA A 100 5.02 0.07 -5.15
N VAL A 101 4.10 0.54 -6.00
CA VAL A 101 2.73 0.02 -6.11
C VAL A 101 2.71 -1.49 -6.43
N GLN A 102 3.63 -1.95 -7.28
CA GLN A 102 3.73 -3.37 -7.66
C GLN A 102 4.23 -4.25 -6.52
N VAL A 103 5.06 -3.71 -5.62
CA VAL A 103 5.61 -4.45 -4.48
C VAL A 103 4.52 -4.73 -3.45
N ALA A 104 3.68 -3.74 -3.13
CA ALA A 104 2.51 -3.94 -2.27
C ALA A 104 1.51 -4.92 -2.89
N ASP A 105 1.20 -4.79 -4.19
CA ASP A 105 0.33 -5.74 -4.89
C ASP A 105 0.93 -7.17 -4.92
N SER A 106 2.26 -7.30 -5.07
CA SER A 106 2.95 -8.60 -5.01
C SER A 106 2.86 -9.21 -3.62
N MET A 107 3.01 -8.41 -2.56
CA MET A 107 2.82 -8.88 -1.19
C MET A 107 1.37 -9.38 -0.99
N LEU A 108 0.37 -8.62 -1.43
CA LEU A 108 -1.03 -9.02 -1.36
C LEU A 108 -1.33 -10.27 -2.20
N PHE A 109 -0.62 -10.48 -3.32
CA PHE A 109 -0.71 -11.72 -4.09
C PHE A 109 -0.25 -12.93 -3.25
N TRP A 110 0.90 -12.84 -2.57
CA TRP A 110 1.38 -13.94 -1.72
C TRP A 110 0.48 -14.19 -0.52
N LEU A 111 0.00 -13.13 0.15
CA LEU A 111 -0.94 -13.27 1.27
C LEU A 111 -2.28 -13.86 0.84
N GLY A 112 -2.83 -13.39 -0.29
CA GLY A 112 -4.10 -13.89 -0.82
C GLY A 112 -4.06 -15.37 -1.23
N ASN A 113 -2.87 -15.88 -1.55
CA ASN A 113 -2.65 -17.28 -1.90
C ASN A 113 -2.13 -18.13 -0.73
N ILE A 114 -2.18 -17.65 0.52
CA ILE A 114 -1.65 -18.39 1.68
C ILE A 114 -2.29 -19.78 1.87
N SER A 115 -3.51 -20.00 1.36
CA SER A 115 -4.17 -21.30 1.37
C SER A 115 -3.38 -22.40 0.63
N GLN A 116 -2.48 -22.04 -0.30
CA GLN A 116 -1.54 -22.97 -0.92
C GLN A 116 -0.56 -23.60 0.09
N HIS A 117 -0.45 -22.98 1.28
CA HIS A 117 0.35 -23.45 2.41
C HIS A 117 -0.51 -24.15 3.48
N GLY A 118 -1.79 -24.40 3.22
CA GLY A 118 -2.72 -24.99 4.20
C GLY A 118 -3.09 -24.05 5.34
N VAL A 119 -2.93 -22.74 5.14
CA VAL A 119 -3.26 -21.70 6.13
C VAL A 119 -4.58 -21.04 5.75
N ASN A 120 -5.37 -20.66 6.76
CA ASN A 120 -6.61 -19.95 6.55
C ASN A 120 -6.34 -18.59 5.86
N PRO A 121 -6.95 -18.31 4.69
CA PRO A 121 -6.75 -17.05 3.98
C PRO A 121 -7.24 -15.82 4.76
N ASN A 122 -8.13 -16.00 5.75
CA ASN A 122 -8.61 -14.93 6.62
C ASN A 122 -7.60 -14.52 7.70
N LEU A 123 -6.44 -15.19 7.79
CA LEU A 123 -5.37 -14.82 8.72
C LEU A 123 -4.85 -13.39 8.46
N TYR A 124 -4.88 -12.95 7.20
CA TYR A 124 -4.42 -11.63 6.79
C TYR A 124 -5.57 -10.82 6.19
N PRO A 125 -5.70 -9.52 6.51
CA PRO A 125 -6.81 -8.68 6.03
C PRO A 125 -6.58 -8.19 4.58
N VAL A 126 -6.32 -9.12 3.65
CA VAL A 126 -5.91 -8.83 2.27
C VAL A 126 -6.90 -7.92 1.53
N ASP A 127 -8.19 -8.21 1.65
CA ASP A 127 -9.23 -7.41 0.98
C ASP A 127 -9.32 -6.00 1.56
N SER A 128 -9.21 -5.85 2.88
CA SER A 128 -9.18 -4.55 3.54
C SER A 128 -8.01 -3.69 3.05
N ILE A 129 -6.80 -4.27 3.01
CA ILE A 129 -5.61 -3.54 2.53
C ILE A 129 -5.76 -3.18 1.04
N ARG A 130 -6.35 -4.05 0.22
CA ARG A 130 -6.61 -3.76 -1.19
C ARG A 130 -7.59 -2.61 -1.37
N GLU A 131 -8.65 -2.55 -0.55
CA GLU A 131 -9.60 -1.43 -0.55
C GLU A 131 -8.93 -0.11 -0.14
N GLU A 132 -8.05 -0.13 0.86
CA GLU A 132 -7.30 1.06 1.29
C GLU A 132 -6.33 1.55 0.19
N LEU A 133 -5.58 0.63 -0.43
CA LEU A 133 -4.73 0.94 -1.59
C LEU A 133 -5.55 1.50 -2.76
N GLN A 134 -6.74 0.99 -3.02
CA GLN A 134 -7.63 1.53 -4.05
C GLN A 134 -8.09 2.96 -3.73
N GLN A 135 -8.41 3.26 -2.47
CA GLN A 135 -8.75 4.63 -2.05
C GLN A 135 -7.56 5.58 -2.24
N ILE A 136 -6.34 5.15 -1.89
CA ILE A 136 -5.10 5.91 -2.11
C ILE A 136 -4.90 6.18 -3.61
N ARG A 137 -4.99 5.14 -4.46
CA ARG A 137 -4.78 5.24 -5.92
C ARG A 137 -5.81 6.12 -6.62
N THR A 138 -7.07 6.06 -6.17
CA THR A 138 -8.17 6.80 -6.79
C THR A 138 -8.39 8.18 -6.18
N LEU A 139 -7.68 8.50 -5.09
CA LEU A 139 -7.88 9.71 -4.29
C LEU A 139 -9.35 9.89 -3.87
N LYS A 140 -10.04 8.77 -3.58
CA LYS A 140 -11.44 8.76 -3.13
C LYS A 140 -11.48 8.32 -1.67
N LEU A 141 -11.32 9.29 -0.77
CA LEU A 141 -11.44 9.03 0.67
C LEU A 141 -12.90 8.79 1.06
N ARG A 142 -13.14 7.78 1.90
CA ARG A 142 -14.40 7.65 2.63
C ARG A 142 -14.55 8.81 3.62
N GLU A 143 -15.80 9.14 3.95
CA GLU A 143 -16.11 10.22 4.90
C GLU A 143 -15.41 9.99 6.26
N GLY A 144 -14.80 11.05 6.81
CA GLY A 144 -14.08 10.99 8.08
C GLY A 144 -12.69 10.35 8.03
N LYS A 145 -12.22 9.85 6.87
CA LYS A 145 -10.84 9.33 6.70
C LYS A 145 -9.91 10.39 6.13
N THR A 146 -8.63 10.31 6.50
CA THR A 146 -7.55 11.14 5.94
C THR A 146 -6.57 10.29 5.16
N MET A 147 -5.87 10.89 4.18
CA MET A 147 -4.83 10.25 3.41
C MET A 147 -3.69 9.74 4.32
N ASN A 148 -3.25 10.55 5.29
CA ASN A 148 -2.25 10.12 6.28
C ASN A 148 -2.67 8.85 7.02
N ARG A 149 -3.95 8.74 7.40
CA ARG A 149 -4.44 7.56 8.09
C ARG A 149 -4.40 6.33 7.19
N LEU A 150 -4.85 6.43 5.93
CA LEU A 150 -4.80 5.32 4.99
C LEU A 150 -3.36 4.87 4.71
N LEU A 151 -2.44 5.82 4.51
CA LEU A 151 -1.04 5.52 4.26
C LEU A 151 -0.42 4.81 5.48
N ALA A 152 -0.67 5.31 6.69
CA ALA A 152 -0.22 4.68 7.94
C ALA A 152 -0.79 3.26 8.10
N ASP A 153 -2.09 3.08 7.85
CA ASP A 153 -2.77 1.78 7.96
C ASP A 153 -2.16 0.76 6.99
N VAL A 154 -1.91 1.14 5.73
CA VAL A 154 -1.29 0.27 4.72
C VAL A 154 0.16 -0.07 5.06
N GLU A 155 0.97 0.91 5.43
CA GLU A 155 2.39 0.74 5.78
C GLU A 155 2.55 -0.21 6.97
N TYR A 156 1.76 0.00 8.02
CA TYR A 156 1.77 -0.84 9.21
C TYR A 156 1.31 -2.26 8.88
N GLN A 157 0.14 -2.42 8.24
CA GLN A 157 -0.44 -3.74 7.96
C GLN A 157 0.45 -4.58 7.05
N LEU A 158 1.03 -3.99 6.00
CA LEU A 158 1.90 -4.73 5.08
C LEU A 158 3.22 -5.14 5.75
N THR A 159 3.85 -4.28 6.57
CA THR A 159 5.08 -4.63 7.29
C THR A 159 4.82 -5.72 8.34
N ALA A 160 3.74 -5.60 9.11
CA ALA A 160 3.33 -6.61 10.09
C ALA A 160 3.02 -7.95 9.42
N ALA A 161 2.24 -7.93 8.33
CA ALA A 161 1.90 -9.13 7.58
C ALA A 161 3.14 -9.77 6.95
N TYR A 162 4.09 -8.99 6.41
CA TYR A 162 5.33 -9.50 5.84
C TYR A 162 6.18 -10.25 6.87
N LEU A 163 6.44 -9.62 8.01
CA LEU A 163 7.23 -10.25 9.06
C LEU A 163 6.58 -11.53 9.58
N SER A 164 5.28 -11.46 9.87
CA SER A 164 4.47 -12.61 10.30
C SER A 164 4.50 -13.73 9.25
N TYR A 165 4.35 -13.39 7.97
CA TYR A 165 4.35 -14.34 6.85
C TYR A 165 5.68 -15.09 6.72
N VAL A 166 6.80 -14.36 6.68
CA VAL A 166 8.13 -14.96 6.48
C VAL A 166 8.55 -15.79 7.69
N CYS A 167 8.32 -15.29 8.91
CA CYS A 167 8.57 -16.08 10.12
C CYS A 167 7.73 -17.36 10.14
N GLN A 168 6.42 -17.26 9.89
CA GLN A 168 5.54 -18.44 10.01
C GLN A 168 5.73 -19.44 8.87
N LEU A 169 6.07 -19.01 7.66
CA LEU A 169 6.46 -19.95 6.60
C LEU A 169 7.74 -20.72 6.94
N LYS A 170 8.72 -20.05 7.58
CA LYS A 170 9.99 -20.69 7.91
C LYS A 170 9.94 -21.54 9.16
N PHE A 171 9.20 -21.11 10.17
CA PHE A 171 9.21 -21.71 11.51
C PHE A 171 7.93 -22.47 11.85
N GLY A 172 6.85 -22.24 11.09
CA GLY A 172 5.54 -22.83 11.28
C GLY A 172 4.54 -21.84 11.90
N PHE A 173 3.26 -22.15 11.73
CA PHE A 173 2.11 -21.39 12.22
C PHE A 173 1.57 -21.94 13.55
N LEU A 174 2.13 -23.05 14.05
CA LEU A 174 1.71 -23.66 15.31
C LEU A 174 2.45 -23.04 16.50
N PRO A 175 1.75 -22.69 17.58
CA PRO A 175 2.41 -22.27 18.81
C PRO A 175 3.20 -23.46 19.41
N PRO A 176 4.50 -23.27 19.73
CA PRO A 176 5.37 -24.33 20.23
C PRO A 176 4.90 -24.95 21.55
N GLU A 177 4.23 -24.16 22.40
CA GLU A 177 3.88 -24.55 23.77
C GLU A 177 2.67 -25.51 23.83
N ARG A 178 1.95 -25.73 22.72
CA ARG A 178 0.64 -26.41 22.73
C ARG A 178 0.64 -27.84 22.18
N ARG A 179 1.81 -28.45 21.94
CA ARG A 179 1.88 -29.82 21.39
C ARG A 179 2.44 -30.80 22.42
N TRP A 180 1.56 -31.67 22.88
CA TRP A 180 1.88 -32.95 23.50
C TRP A 180 2.01 -34.00 22.40
N ASN A 181 3.03 -34.84 22.48
CA ASN A 181 2.97 -36.14 21.82
C ASN A 181 2.08 -37.07 22.67
N ASP A 182 1.68 -38.22 22.14
CA ASP A 182 0.93 -39.24 22.90
C ASP A 182 1.74 -39.78 24.11
N SER A 183 3.05 -39.47 24.13
CA SER A 183 3.95 -39.47 25.31
C SER A 183 4.09 -38.03 25.81
N ASN A 184 4.08 -37.79 27.12
CA ASN A 184 4.19 -36.49 27.82
C ASN A 184 5.41 -35.59 27.47
N ASP A 185 6.14 -35.87 26.40
CA ASP A 185 7.30 -35.11 25.93
C ASP A 185 6.88 -34.01 24.95
N HIS A 186 7.34 -32.79 25.21
CA HIS A 186 7.21 -31.66 24.31
C HIS A 186 8.05 -31.89 23.05
N ILE A 187 7.46 -31.74 21.86
CA ILE A 187 8.21 -31.70 20.60
C ILE A 187 8.77 -30.28 20.46
N PRO A 188 10.10 -30.07 20.53
CA PRO A 188 10.68 -28.75 20.35
C PRO A 188 10.46 -28.31 18.90
N LEU A 189 9.60 -27.32 18.68
CA LEU A 189 9.45 -26.68 17.38
C LEU A 189 10.49 -25.56 17.23
N LYS A 190 11.03 -25.39 16.03
CA LYS A 190 11.88 -24.24 15.70
C LYS A 190 11.05 -22.95 15.87
N GLN A 191 11.65 -21.91 16.41
CA GLN A 191 11.00 -20.61 16.63
C GLN A 191 11.66 -19.54 15.77
N CYS A 192 10.87 -18.58 15.29
CA CYS A 192 11.44 -17.38 14.68
C CYS A 192 12.15 -16.58 15.76
N ASP A 193 13.41 -16.19 15.56
CA ASP A 193 14.12 -15.31 16.48
C ASP A 193 14.18 -13.87 15.93
N VAL A 194 14.52 -12.93 16.81
CA VAL A 194 14.66 -11.51 16.47
C VAL A 194 15.68 -11.31 15.34
N LYS A 195 16.77 -12.08 15.33
CA LYS A 195 17.84 -11.97 14.33
C LYS A 195 17.32 -12.29 12.93
N PHE A 196 16.52 -13.36 12.79
CA PHE A 196 15.90 -13.73 11.54
C PHE A 196 14.87 -12.69 11.10
N ALA A 197 14.00 -12.24 12.01
CA ALA A 197 13.00 -11.21 11.69
C ALA A 197 13.65 -9.89 11.24
N MET A 198 14.74 -9.45 11.87
CA MET A 198 15.52 -8.29 11.41
C MET A 198 16.12 -8.52 10.01
N ALA A 199 16.71 -9.70 9.76
CA ALA A 199 17.26 -10.04 8.46
C ALA A 199 16.19 -10.14 7.35
N ALA A 200 14.94 -10.45 7.72
CA ALA A 200 13.80 -10.39 6.80
C ALA A 200 13.52 -8.94 6.38
N LEU A 201 13.49 -7.98 7.32
CA LEU A 201 13.35 -6.56 6.96
C LEU A 201 14.52 -6.05 6.11
N ASP A 202 15.75 -6.47 6.39
CA ASP A 202 16.90 -6.10 5.57
C ASP A 202 16.80 -6.69 4.15
N SER A 203 16.27 -7.91 4.03
CA SER A 203 15.98 -8.52 2.72
C SER A 203 14.88 -7.77 1.97
N LEU A 204 13.81 -7.35 2.66
CA LEU A 204 12.74 -6.54 2.09
C LEU A 204 13.28 -5.21 1.58
N ARG A 205 14.10 -4.51 2.39
CA ARG A 205 14.75 -3.25 2.02
C ARG A 205 15.63 -3.40 0.77
N ALA A 206 16.40 -4.48 0.70
CA ALA A 206 17.34 -4.70 -0.40
C ALA A 206 16.64 -5.02 -1.73
N ASN A 207 15.68 -5.95 -1.72
CA ASN A 207 14.91 -6.32 -2.91
C ASN A 207 13.62 -7.07 -2.50
N PRO A 208 12.47 -6.39 -2.51
CA PRO A 208 11.21 -6.99 -2.06
C PRO A 208 10.81 -8.25 -2.84
N ASN A 209 10.87 -8.22 -4.16
CA ASN A 209 10.48 -9.36 -5.01
C ASN A 209 11.38 -10.58 -4.71
N ALA A 210 12.69 -10.37 -4.63
CA ALA A 210 13.61 -11.44 -4.26
C ALA A 210 13.40 -11.93 -2.82
N ALA A 211 12.97 -11.05 -1.90
CA ALA A 211 12.64 -11.44 -0.53
C ALA A 211 11.40 -12.33 -0.48
N PHE A 212 10.35 -12.00 -1.24
CA PHE A 212 9.13 -12.81 -1.32
C PHE A 212 9.39 -14.21 -1.88
N HIS A 213 10.19 -14.30 -2.96
CA HIS A 213 10.57 -15.59 -3.53
C HIS A 213 11.45 -16.41 -2.58
N ARG A 214 12.40 -15.79 -1.88
CA ARG A 214 13.25 -16.49 -0.90
C ARG A 214 12.49 -16.98 0.34
N ALA A 215 11.37 -16.36 0.67
CA ALA A 215 10.51 -16.79 1.76
C ALA A 215 9.69 -18.05 1.44
N GLN A 216 9.54 -18.40 0.15
CA GLN A 216 8.79 -19.59 -0.24
C GLN A 216 9.57 -20.86 0.14
N PRO A 217 8.88 -21.87 0.70
CA PRO A 217 9.48 -23.19 0.91
C PRO A 217 9.97 -23.79 -0.41
N ALA A 218 11.16 -24.40 -0.38
CA ALA A 218 11.83 -24.93 -1.56
C ALA A 218 12.08 -26.45 -1.48
N SER A 219 11.78 -27.07 -0.34
CA SER A 219 11.95 -28.52 -0.16
C SER A 219 11.06 -29.31 -1.13
N PRO A 220 11.61 -30.33 -1.84
CA PRO A 220 10.82 -31.21 -2.70
C PRO A 220 9.68 -31.91 -1.97
N LEU A 221 9.87 -32.21 -0.67
CA LEU A 221 8.85 -32.80 0.17
C LEU A 221 7.69 -31.82 0.37
N TYR A 222 7.99 -30.54 0.60
CA TYR A 222 6.97 -29.50 0.75
C TYR A 222 6.11 -29.36 -0.51
N HIS A 223 6.74 -29.34 -1.69
CA HIS A 223 5.99 -29.28 -2.96
C HIS A 223 5.07 -30.48 -3.15
N LYS A 224 5.51 -31.70 -2.80
CA LYS A 224 4.62 -32.88 -2.80
C LYS A 224 3.44 -32.73 -1.85
N MET A 225 3.65 -32.13 -0.67
CA MET A 225 2.53 -31.86 0.24
C MET A 225 1.56 -30.82 -0.31
N GLN A 226 2.04 -29.81 -1.04
CA GLN A 226 1.17 -28.84 -1.72
C GLN A 226 0.33 -29.53 -2.80
N GLU A 227 0.92 -30.44 -3.59
CA GLU A 227 0.18 -31.26 -4.55
C GLU A 227 -0.91 -32.10 -3.88
N GLU A 228 -0.58 -32.74 -2.76
CA GLU A 228 -1.54 -33.52 -1.97
C GLU A 228 -2.65 -32.66 -1.37
N LEU A 229 -2.33 -31.45 -0.91
CA LEU A 229 -3.30 -30.48 -0.42
C LEU A 229 -4.29 -30.09 -1.52
N VAL A 230 -3.80 -29.78 -2.73
CA VAL A 230 -4.65 -29.49 -3.90
C VAL A 230 -5.52 -30.69 -4.24
N ARG A 231 -4.94 -31.90 -4.25
CA ARG A 231 -5.66 -33.14 -4.55
C ARG A 231 -6.80 -33.39 -3.56
N VAL A 232 -6.57 -33.17 -2.26
CA VAL A 232 -7.59 -33.31 -1.22
C VAL A 232 -8.66 -32.23 -1.32
N ASN A 233 -8.28 -30.98 -1.57
CA ASN A 233 -9.23 -29.87 -1.73
C ASN A 233 -10.16 -30.09 -2.95
N GLY A 234 -9.71 -30.83 -3.96
CA GLY A 234 -10.51 -31.23 -5.11
C GLY A 234 -11.62 -32.26 -4.82
N TRP A 235 -11.65 -32.87 -3.63
CA TRP A 235 -12.67 -33.86 -3.26
C TRP A 235 -14.05 -33.28 -2.95
N GLY A 236 -14.19 -31.94 -2.94
CA GLY A 236 -15.45 -31.24 -2.69
C GLY A 236 -15.84 -31.17 -1.21
N VAL A 237 -16.94 -30.46 -0.93
CA VAL A 237 -17.52 -30.37 0.42
C VAL A 237 -18.31 -31.65 0.68
N THR A 238 -17.68 -32.68 1.23
CA THR A 238 -18.42 -33.82 1.80
C THR A 238 -19.05 -33.38 3.12
N ASP A 239 -20.21 -33.92 3.50
CA ASP A 239 -21.03 -33.51 4.68
C ASP A 239 -20.29 -33.56 6.05
N THR A 240 -19.00 -33.93 6.05
CA THR A 240 -18.07 -34.04 7.17
C THR A 240 -16.81 -33.16 7.03
N THR A 241 -16.68 -32.35 5.97
CA THR A 241 -15.43 -31.68 5.54
C THR A 241 -15.06 -30.38 6.24
N ASP A 242 -15.92 -29.79 7.06
CA ASP A 242 -15.49 -28.66 7.91
C ASP A 242 -14.45 -29.10 8.96
N TYR A 243 -14.33 -30.41 9.25
CA TYR A 243 -13.35 -30.95 10.21
C TYR A 243 -11.88 -30.84 9.73
N TYR A 244 -11.63 -30.59 8.45
CA TYR A 244 -10.29 -30.64 7.86
C TYR A 244 -9.74 -29.30 7.35
N ARG A 245 -10.41 -28.18 7.63
CA ARG A 245 -10.04 -26.86 7.10
C ARG A 245 -8.82 -26.21 7.74
N ASP A 246 -8.32 -26.75 8.85
CA ASP A 246 -7.11 -26.27 9.54
C ASP A 246 -5.89 -27.19 9.32
N ARG A 247 -5.71 -27.72 8.10
CA ARG A 247 -4.54 -28.53 7.73
C ARG A 247 -3.32 -27.65 7.50
N LEU A 248 -2.72 -27.21 8.59
CA LEU A 248 -1.43 -26.53 8.61
C LEU A 248 -0.37 -27.44 7.97
N LEU A 249 0.26 -26.98 6.88
CA LEU A 249 1.54 -27.54 6.45
C LEU A 249 2.59 -27.09 7.48
N VAL A 250 2.80 -27.93 8.51
CA VAL A 250 3.78 -27.66 9.54
C VAL A 250 5.17 -27.96 9.00
N ASN A 251 6.04 -26.94 9.09
CA ASN A 251 7.49 -26.95 8.98
C ASN A 251 8.13 -28.34 8.76
N MET A 252 8.41 -28.67 7.49
CA MET A 252 9.13 -29.89 7.07
C MET A 252 10.49 -29.54 6.41
N GLU A 253 11.04 -28.36 6.69
CA GLU A 253 12.40 -27.94 6.30
C GLU A 253 13.42 -28.01 7.44
#